data_AF-A0A5N6NBI0-F1
#
_entry.id   AF-A0A5N6NBI0-F1
#
_cell.length_a   1.000
_cell.length_b   1.000
_cell.length_c   1.000
_cell.angle_alpha   90.00
_cell.angle_beta   90.00
_cell.angle_gamma   90.00
#
_symmetry.space_group_name_H-M   'P 1'
#
loop_
_entity.id
_entity.type
_entity.pdbx_description
1 polymer ?
#
loop_
_entity_poly.entity_id
_entity_poly.type
_entity_poly.pdbx_seq_one_letter_code
_entity_poly.pdbx_strand_id
1 'polypeptide(L)'
;MGHSVSSPVEPEDLTFEKGRKRLLTEAELRMGSSRSNISCKSQQWPTSTLISIIRQMELRLKLAQLSIQGVAQHWFTVVTQVHDSLTWTDFQVELLQRFSGLEIHNPYEQLATIKQVDSILDHIDDFEYLLSLVPRLSESQTLGYFIAGLREDVKKWVRLHRPQTCLDAIYLAKDVEAVLRPSVTTGPLARF
;
A
#
# COMPACT_ATOMS: atom_id res chain seq x y z
N MET A 1 24.09 -1.50 60.39
CA MET A 1 24.74 -2.38 59.39
C MET A 1 23.68 -2.87 58.43
N GLY A 2 23.78 -2.52 57.15
CA GLY A 2 22.83 -2.93 56.12
C GLY A 2 23.20 -4.29 55.52
N HIS A 3 22.19 -5.08 55.18
CA HIS A 3 22.31 -6.23 54.31
C HIS A 3 21.30 -6.08 53.18
N SER A 4 21.77 -5.63 52.03
CA SER A 4 21.04 -5.71 50.75
C SER A 4 21.17 -7.14 50.23
N VAL A 5 20.04 -7.83 50.09
CA VAL A 5 19.94 -9.12 49.41
C VAL A 5 19.81 -8.84 47.91
N SER A 6 20.85 -9.17 47.14
CA SER A 6 20.77 -9.26 45.68
C SER A 6 20.16 -10.60 45.32
N SER A 7 18.98 -10.58 44.70
CA SER A 7 18.41 -11.76 44.04
C SER A 7 19.16 -12.03 42.71
N PRO A 8 19.36 -13.31 42.32
CA PRO A 8 20.03 -13.67 41.06
C PRO A 8 19.12 -13.43 39.85
N VAL A 9 19.70 -12.89 38.77
CA VAL A 9 19.06 -12.75 37.46
C VAL A 9 19.18 -14.07 36.69
N GLU A 10 18.04 -14.60 36.25
CA GLU A 10 17.87 -15.81 35.43
C GLU A 10 18.63 -15.75 34.07
N PRO A 11 19.08 -16.88 33.49
CA PRO A 11 20.03 -16.92 32.38
C PRO A 11 19.43 -16.93 30.96
N GLU A 12 18.19 -16.48 30.74
CA GLU A 12 17.51 -16.65 29.44
C GLU A 12 17.99 -15.70 28.30
N ASP A 13 18.73 -14.63 28.59
CA ASP A 13 19.15 -13.64 27.58
C ASP A 13 20.32 -14.10 26.66
N LEU A 14 21.06 -15.15 27.02
CA LEU A 14 22.28 -15.55 26.30
C LEU A 14 22.01 -16.39 25.05
N THR A 15 20.82 -16.99 24.92
CA THR A 15 20.45 -17.81 23.75
C THR A 15 19.98 -16.95 22.58
N PHE A 16 19.28 -15.85 22.86
CA PHE A 16 18.76 -14.94 21.84
C PHE A 16 19.88 -14.12 21.17
N GLU A 17 20.86 -13.65 21.96
CA GLU A 17 21.99 -12.89 21.44
C GLU A 17 22.95 -13.76 20.60
N LYS A 18 23.05 -15.06 20.93
CA LYS A 18 23.87 -16.03 20.19
C LYS A 18 23.26 -16.42 18.85
N GLY A 19 21.93 -16.42 18.74
CA GLY A 19 21.21 -16.60 17.47
C GLY A 19 21.45 -15.43 16.50
N ARG A 20 21.44 -14.19 17.00
CA ARG A 20 21.65 -12.98 16.19
C ARG A 20 23.04 -12.91 15.58
N LYS A 21 24.07 -13.36 16.30
CA LYS A 21 25.46 -13.36 15.82
C LYS A 21 25.69 -14.39 14.71
N ARG A 22 24.98 -15.52 14.68
CA ARG A 22 25.11 -16.52 13.59
C ARG A 22 24.51 -16.05 12.26
N LEU A 23 23.35 -15.36 12.29
CA LEU A 23 22.69 -14.92 11.06
C LEU A 23 23.45 -13.78 10.34
N LEU A 24 24.20 -12.95 11.08
CA LEU A 24 25.04 -11.91 10.50
C LEU A 24 26.25 -12.48 9.76
N THR A 25 26.90 -13.51 10.31
CA THR A 25 28.11 -14.10 9.70
C THR A 25 27.79 -14.90 8.43
N GLU A 26 26.60 -15.52 8.35
CA GLU A 26 26.20 -16.33 7.19
C GLU A 26 25.68 -15.47 6.02
N ALA A 27 25.17 -14.26 6.30
CA ALA A 27 24.84 -13.26 5.28
C ALA A 27 26.09 -12.62 4.66
N GLU A 28 27.17 -12.44 5.44
CA GLU A 28 28.43 -11.86 4.97
C GLU A 28 29.21 -12.82 4.05
N LEU A 29 29.13 -14.13 4.29
CA LEU A 29 29.82 -15.15 3.48
C LEU A 29 29.19 -15.39 2.11
N ARG A 30 27.91 -15.05 1.90
CA ARG A 30 27.19 -15.26 0.63
C ARG A 30 27.31 -14.11 -0.38
N MET A 31 27.93 -12.99 0.01
CA MET A 31 28.12 -11.80 -0.85
C MET A 31 29.50 -11.71 -1.50
N GLY A 32 30.30 -12.78 -1.43
CA GLY A 32 31.59 -12.87 -2.10
C GLY A 32 31.48 -13.42 -3.51
N SER A 33 31.76 -12.56 -4.50
CA SER A 33 32.19 -12.88 -5.88
C SER A 33 31.16 -12.65 -7.00
N SER A 34 31.03 -11.37 -7.40
CA SER A 34 31.14 -11.05 -8.82
C SER A 34 31.55 -9.58 -9.00
N ARG A 35 32.70 -9.36 -9.66
CA ARG A 35 33.24 -8.03 -9.95
C ARG A 35 32.43 -7.37 -11.05
N SER A 36 31.59 -6.40 -10.68
CA SER A 36 31.13 -5.36 -11.60
C SER A 36 31.04 -4.04 -10.84
N ASN A 37 31.82 -3.06 -11.30
CA ASN A 37 31.90 -1.70 -10.78
C ASN A 37 30.52 -1.03 -10.77
N ILE A 38 29.81 -1.13 -9.66
CA ILE A 38 28.76 -0.19 -9.29
C ILE A 38 29.14 0.26 -7.89
N SER A 39 29.52 1.52 -7.75
CA SER A 39 29.74 2.16 -6.45
C SER A 39 28.40 2.33 -5.76
N CYS A 40 27.83 1.23 -5.28
CA CYS A 40 26.67 1.23 -4.41
C CYS A 40 27.21 1.42 -2.99
N LYS A 41 27.35 2.67 -2.55
CA LYS A 41 27.65 2.95 -1.14
C LYS A 41 26.54 2.30 -0.31
N SER A 42 26.89 1.29 0.47
CA SER A 42 26.06 0.71 1.50
C SER A 42 25.65 1.82 2.46
N GLN A 43 24.45 2.37 2.26
CA GLN A 43 23.85 3.34 3.18
C GLN A 43 23.40 2.59 4.43
N GLN A 44 24.37 2.33 5.30
CA GLN A 44 24.10 1.95 6.69
C GLN A 44 23.54 3.20 7.37
N TRP A 45 22.23 3.23 7.62
CA TRP A 45 21.57 4.33 8.29
C TRP A 45 22.12 4.49 9.72
N PRO A 46 22.32 5.72 10.23
CA PRO A 46 22.69 5.94 11.62
C PRO A 46 21.66 5.30 12.55
N THR A 47 22.10 4.65 13.64
CA THR A 47 21.21 4.02 14.63
C THR A 47 20.19 5.02 15.17
N SER A 48 20.56 6.30 15.27
CA SER A 48 19.66 7.39 15.66
C SER A 48 18.48 7.60 14.69
N THR A 49 18.70 7.44 13.39
CA THR A 49 17.65 7.55 12.37
C THR A 49 16.72 6.34 12.44
N LEU A 50 17.26 5.13 12.60
CA LEU A 50 16.46 3.92 12.79
C LEU A 50 15.60 3.99 14.06
N ILE A 51 16.19 4.43 15.18
CA ILE A 51 15.46 4.63 16.44
C ILE A 51 14.35 5.68 16.28
N SER A 52 14.61 6.78 15.56
CA SER A 52 13.61 7.82 15.28
C SER A 52 12.43 7.29 14.46
N ILE A 53 12.71 6.51 13.40
CA ILE A 53 11.71 5.89 12.54
C ILE A 53 10.87 4.88 13.34
N ILE A 54 11.50 3.99 14.11
CA ILE A 54 10.80 3.00 14.95
C ILE A 54 9.92 3.70 15.98
N ARG A 55 10.42 4.73 16.67
CA ARG A 55 9.65 5.51 17.63
C ARG A 55 8.44 6.18 16.99
N GLN A 56 8.57 6.67 15.76
CA GLN A 56 7.46 7.30 15.05
C GLN A 56 6.36 6.29 14.68
N MET A 57 6.73 5.04 14.38
CA MET A 57 5.76 3.96 14.11
C MET A 57 5.00 3.56 15.38
N GLU A 58 5.69 3.43 16.52
CA GLU A 58 5.04 3.14 17.82
C GLU A 58 4.05 4.25 18.23
N LEU A 59 4.41 5.52 17.99
CA LEU A 59 3.54 6.65 18.30
C LEU A 59 2.24 6.62 17.48
N ARG A 60 2.29 6.20 16.21
CA ARG A 60 1.10 6.10 15.36
C ARG A 60 0.11 5.05 15.88
N LEU A 61 0.60 3.90 16.32
CA LEU A 61 -0.25 2.86 16.93
C LEU A 61 -0.91 3.35 18.22
N LYS A 62 -0.14 4.03 19.10
CA LYS A 62 -0.69 4.60 20.34
C LYS A 62 -1.76 5.66 20.07
N LEU A 63 -1.54 6.53 19.07
CA LEU A 63 -2.53 7.51 18.65
C LEU A 63 -3.78 6.83 18.07
N ALA A 64 -3.61 5.80 17.24
CA ALA A 64 -4.72 5.05 16.68
C ALA A 64 -5.56 4.40 17.80
N GLN A 65 -4.92 3.78 18.80
CA GLN A 65 -5.60 3.21 19.96
C GLN A 65 -6.42 4.26 20.73
N LEU A 66 -5.92 5.48 20.88
CA LEU A 66 -6.65 6.57 21.54
C LEU A 66 -7.81 7.11 20.68
N SER A 67 -7.70 7.04 19.34
CA SER A 67 -8.74 7.50 18.42
C SER A 67 -9.87 6.48 18.19
N ILE A 68 -9.61 5.19 18.40
CA ILE A 68 -10.61 4.14 18.24
C ILE A 68 -11.56 4.18 19.44
N GLN A 69 -12.83 4.46 19.18
CA GLN A 69 -13.88 4.54 20.19
C GLN A 69 -15.11 3.72 19.80
N GLY A 70 -15.94 3.38 20.79
CA GLY A 70 -17.18 2.64 20.58
C GLY A 70 -16.94 1.18 20.17
N VAL A 71 -17.80 0.65 19.30
CA VAL A 71 -17.80 -0.78 18.91
C VAL A 71 -16.46 -1.22 18.28
N ALA A 72 -15.74 -0.29 17.65
CA ALA A 72 -14.43 -0.54 17.06
C ALA A 72 -13.34 -0.88 18.11
N GLN A 73 -13.50 -0.47 19.37
CA GLN A 73 -12.55 -0.76 20.44
C GLN A 73 -12.51 -2.26 20.79
N HIS A 74 -13.67 -2.94 20.74
CA HIS A 74 -13.73 -4.39 20.97
C HIS A 74 -12.97 -5.15 19.89
N TRP A 75 -13.14 -4.74 18.62
CA TRP A 75 -12.39 -5.32 17.51
C TRP A 75 -10.88 -5.10 17.67
N PHE A 76 -10.46 -3.87 17.99
CA PHE A 76 -9.03 -3.57 18.19
C PHE A 76 -8.41 -4.42 19.31
N THR A 77 -9.15 -4.63 20.40
CA THR A 77 -8.73 -5.51 21.50
C THR A 77 -8.49 -6.94 21.01
N VAL A 78 -9.40 -7.48 20.19
CA VAL A 78 -9.24 -8.83 19.61
C VAL A 78 -8.01 -8.89 18.69
N VAL A 79 -7.82 -7.90 17.81
CA VAL A 79 -6.66 -7.85 16.91
C VAL A 79 -5.35 -7.82 17.71
N THR A 80 -5.27 -7.01 18.78
CA THR A 80 -4.07 -6.95 19.63
C THR A 80 -3.82 -8.20 20.47
N GLN A 81 -4.84 -9.05 20.68
CA GLN A 81 -4.69 -10.33 21.36
C GLN A 81 -4.23 -11.45 20.41
N VAL A 82 -4.60 -11.35 19.14
CA VAL A 82 -4.23 -12.33 18.11
C VAL A 82 -2.81 -12.08 17.59
N HIS A 83 -2.39 -10.82 17.53
CA HIS A 83 -1.06 -10.43 17.04
C HIS A 83 -0.11 -10.10 18.20
N ASP A 84 0.89 -10.96 18.45
CA ASP A 84 1.93 -10.77 19.47
C ASP A 84 2.73 -9.46 19.28
N SER A 85 2.90 -9.02 18.03
CA SER A 85 3.51 -7.74 17.67
C SER A 85 2.81 -7.11 16.47
N LEU A 86 1.82 -6.26 16.71
CA LEU A 86 1.09 -5.55 15.66
C LEU A 86 1.94 -4.39 15.10
N THR A 87 2.38 -4.47 13.85
CA THR A 87 3.05 -3.32 13.20
C THR A 87 2.02 -2.30 12.68
N TRP A 88 2.46 -1.08 12.39
CA TRP A 88 1.58 -0.06 11.79
C TRP A 88 0.98 -0.53 10.45
N THR A 89 1.75 -1.27 9.65
CA THR A 89 1.28 -1.81 8.37
C THR A 89 0.20 -2.86 8.57
N ASP A 90 0.40 -3.80 9.50
CA ASP A 90 -0.58 -4.84 9.82
C ASP A 90 -1.87 -4.23 10.36
N PHE A 91 -1.75 -3.22 11.23
CA PHE A 91 -2.88 -2.46 11.73
C PHE A 91 -3.68 -1.79 10.59
N GLN A 92 -3.01 -1.20 9.59
CA GLN A 92 -3.70 -0.62 8.44
C GLN A 92 -4.46 -1.68 7.63
N VAL A 93 -3.87 -2.86 7.43
CA VAL A 93 -4.50 -3.98 6.71
C VAL A 93 -5.74 -4.47 7.45
N GLU A 94 -5.62 -4.75 8.75
CA GLU A 94 -6.73 -5.18 9.62
C GLU A 94 -7.87 -4.14 9.63
N LEU A 95 -7.51 -2.85 9.71
CA LEU A 95 -8.48 -1.76 9.71
C LEU A 95 -9.22 -1.65 8.37
N LEU A 96 -8.51 -1.79 7.25
CA LEU A 96 -9.13 -1.85 5.93
C LEU A 96 -10.03 -3.08 5.84
N GLN A 97 -9.56 -4.27 6.17
CA GLN A 97 -10.36 -5.51 6.10
C GLN A 97 -11.65 -5.43 6.92
N ARG A 98 -11.62 -4.79 8.09
CA ARG A 98 -12.79 -4.67 8.96
C ARG A 98 -13.79 -3.60 8.51
N PHE A 99 -13.31 -2.47 7.97
CA PHE A 99 -14.13 -1.27 7.76
C PHE A 99 -14.30 -0.84 6.31
N SER A 100 -13.52 -1.36 5.36
CA SER A 100 -13.67 -1.03 3.94
C SER A 100 -14.83 -1.76 3.27
N GLY A 101 -15.35 -2.84 3.89
CA GLY A 101 -16.38 -3.69 3.29
C GLY A 101 -15.91 -4.47 2.06
N LEU A 102 -14.63 -4.34 1.68
CA LEU A 102 -14.00 -4.96 0.53
C LEU A 102 -12.82 -5.79 1.05
N GLU A 103 -12.79 -7.09 0.71
CA GLU A 103 -11.62 -7.95 0.94
C GLU A 103 -10.47 -7.50 0.02
N ILE A 104 -9.79 -6.42 0.40
CA ILE A 104 -8.63 -5.91 -0.33
C ILE A 104 -7.43 -6.72 0.12
N HIS A 105 -7.27 -7.92 -0.45
CA HIS A 105 -6.13 -8.80 -0.18
C HIS A 105 -4.82 -8.17 -0.67
N ASN A 106 -4.84 -7.45 -1.81
CA ASN A 106 -3.67 -6.74 -2.32
C ASN A 106 -4.09 -5.60 -3.28
N PRO A 107 -3.89 -4.32 -2.91
CA PRO A 107 -4.29 -3.20 -3.76
C PRO A 107 -3.50 -3.13 -5.07
N TYR A 108 -2.27 -3.65 -5.12
CA TYR A 108 -1.49 -3.71 -6.37
C TYR A 108 -2.06 -4.75 -7.35
N GLU A 109 -2.51 -5.89 -6.85
CA GLU A 109 -3.15 -6.92 -7.66
C GLU A 109 -4.49 -6.42 -8.20
N GLN A 110 -5.27 -5.73 -7.36
CA GLN A 110 -6.51 -5.09 -7.78
C GLN A 110 -6.26 -4.00 -8.81
N LEU A 111 -5.24 -3.15 -8.63
CA LEU A 111 -4.87 -2.12 -9.62
C LEU A 111 -4.44 -2.72 -10.96
N ALA A 112 -3.83 -3.91 -10.96
CA ALA A 112 -3.44 -4.61 -12.19
C ALA A 112 -4.61 -5.33 -12.87
N THR A 113 -5.64 -5.72 -12.12
CA THR A 113 -6.76 -6.54 -12.59
C THR A 113 -8.05 -5.77 -12.81
N ILE A 114 -8.19 -4.55 -12.27
CA ILE A 114 -9.34 -3.68 -12.46
C ILE A 114 -9.67 -3.50 -13.94
N LYS A 115 -10.94 -3.67 -14.30
CA LYS A 115 -11.46 -3.49 -15.66
C LYS A 115 -12.68 -2.60 -15.65
N GLN A 116 -12.76 -1.73 -16.66
CA GLN A 116 -13.98 -1.01 -16.98
C GLN A 116 -15.06 -2.01 -17.44
N VAL A 117 -16.13 -2.14 -16.66
CA VAL A 117 -17.28 -2.99 -17.00
C VAL A 117 -18.31 -2.16 -17.76
N ASP A 118 -18.97 -1.23 -17.06
CA ASP A 118 -20.07 -0.43 -17.59
C ASP A 118 -19.63 0.97 -17.97
N SER A 119 -19.53 1.86 -16.98
CA SER A 119 -19.22 3.29 -17.14
C SER A 119 -17.73 3.58 -16.99
N ILE A 120 -17.21 4.55 -17.75
CA ILE A 120 -15.88 5.10 -17.52
C ILE A 120 -15.79 5.82 -16.18
N LEU A 121 -16.90 6.41 -15.71
CA LEU A 121 -16.91 7.14 -14.43
C LEU A 121 -16.70 6.17 -13.26
N ASP A 122 -17.44 5.06 -13.24
CA ASP A 122 -17.28 4.02 -12.22
C ASP A 122 -15.84 3.47 -12.23
N HIS A 123 -15.28 3.26 -13.42
CA HIS A 123 -13.89 2.82 -13.55
C HIS A 123 -12.89 3.84 -13.00
N ILE A 124 -13.12 5.14 -13.20
CA ILE A 124 -12.26 6.20 -12.65
C ILE A 124 -12.36 6.21 -11.13
N ASP A 125 -13.56 6.14 -10.58
CA ASP A 125 -13.78 6.15 -9.12
C ASP A 125 -13.08 4.95 -8.45
N ASP A 126 -13.25 3.75 -9.00
CA ASP A 126 -12.58 2.54 -8.51
C ASP A 126 -11.04 2.63 -8.65
N PHE A 127 -10.56 3.19 -9.76
CA PHE A 127 -9.13 3.36 -10.01
C PHE A 127 -8.49 4.38 -9.05
N GLU A 128 -9.14 5.52 -8.81
CA GLU A 128 -8.70 6.53 -7.85
C GLU A 128 -8.73 6.00 -6.42
N TYR A 129 -9.75 5.21 -6.08
CA TYR A 129 -9.81 4.49 -4.80
C TYR A 129 -8.60 3.59 -4.61
N LEU A 130 -8.28 2.71 -5.58
CA LEU A 130 -7.12 1.82 -5.49
C LEU A 130 -5.78 2.58 -5.46
N LEU A 131 -5.66 3.67 -6.22
CA LEU A 131 -4.49 4.55 -6.16
C LEU A 131 -4.29 5.18 -4.78
N SER A 132 -5.36 5.47 -4.05
CA SER A 132 -5.27 6.03 -2.69
C SER A 132 -4.69 5.04 -1.67
N LEU A 133 -4.75 3.74 -1.97
CA LEU A 133 -4.29 2.66 -1.08
C LEU A 133 -2.81 2.29 -1.31
N VAL A 134 -2.24 2.70 -2.44
CA VAL A 134 -0.84 2.40 -2.78
C VAL A 134 0.06 3.64 -2.59
N PRO A 135 1.36 3.45 -2.31
CA PRO A 135 2.35 4.52 -2.40
C PRO A 135 2.31 5.19 -3.77
N ARG A 136 2.73 6.46 -3.82
CA ARG A 136 2.79 7.24 -5.06
C ARG A 136 3.57 6.49 -6.14
N LEU A 137 2.89 6.20 -7.24
CA LEU A 137 3.45 5.61 -8.45
C LEU A 137 4.03 6.70 -9.36
N SER A 138 4.94 6.31 -10.25
CA SER A 138 5.37 7.23 -11.32
C SER A 138 4.21 7.49 -12.27
N GLU A 139 4.20 8.65 -12.92
CA GLU A 139 3.14 8.99 -13.88
C GLU A 139 3.01 7.95 -15.01
N SER A 140 4.13 7.42 -15.49
CA SER A 140 4.17 6.35 -16.47
C SER A 140 3.51 5.06 -16.00
N GLN A 141 3.65 4.71 -14.70
CA GLN A 141 3.01 3.55 -14.11
C GLN A 141 1.49 3.79 -13.98
N THR A 142 1.10 4.93 -13.42
CA THR A 142 -0.31 5.30 -13.25
C THR A 142 -1.05 5.29 -14.59
N LEU A 143 -0.46 5.93 -15.61
CA LEU A 143 -0.99 5.92 -16.98
C LEU A 143 -1.11 4.50 -17.55
N GLY A 144 -0.08 3.67 -17.32
CA GLY A 144 -0.06 2.29 -17.77
C GLY A 144 -1.19 1.45 -17.17
N TYR A 145 -1.39 1.55 -15.86
CA TYR A 145 -2.48 0.87 -15.16
C TYR A 145 -3.86 1.34 -15.64
N PHE A 146 -4.06 2.65 -15.76
CA PHE A 146 -5.32 3.22 -16.25
C PHE A 146 -5.68 2.68 -17.63
N ILE A 147 -4.78 2.81 -18.62
CA ILE A 147 -5.01 2.31 -19.99
C ILE A 147 -5.18 0.78 -20.03
N ALA A 148 -4.53 0.04 -19.13
CA ALA A 148 -4.68 -1.41 -19.05
C ALA A 148 -6.08 -1.83 -18.58
N GLY A 149 -6.71 -1.03 -17.72
CA GLY A 149 -8.05 -1.24 -17.17
C GLY A 149 -9.20 -0.85 -18.11
N LEU A 150 -8.96 0.03 -19.08
CA LEU A 150 -9.97 0.44 -20.05
C LEU A 150 -10.52 -0.73 -20.88
N ARG A 151 -11.81 -0.62 -21.23
CA ARG A 151 -12.48 -1.54 -22.16
C ARG A 151 -11.85 -1.43 -23.54
N GLU A 152 -11.82 -2.54 -24.28
CA GLU A 152 -11.00 -2.67 -25.50
C GLU A 152 -11.40 -1.68 -26.62
N ASP A 153 -12.68 -1.30 -26.69
CA ASP A 153 -13.20 -0.27 -27.60
C ASP A 153 -12.64 1.11 -27.25
N VAL A 154 -12.76 1.54 -26.01
CA VAL A 154 -12.25 2.84 -25.51
C VAL A 154 -10.73 2.88 -25.57
N LYS A 155 -10.08 1.81 -25.12
CA LYS A 155 -8.62 1.66 -25.03
C LYS A 155 -7.91 1.87 -26.36
N LYS A 156 -8.47 1.35 -27.47
CA LYS A 156 -7.90 1.53 -28.81
C LYS A 156 -7.86 3.00 -29.21
N TRP A 157 -8.95 3.72 -28.99
CA TRP A 157 -9.03 5.15 -29.28
C TRP A 157 -8.13 5.97 -28.39
N VAL A 158 -8.09 5.69 -27.08
CA VAL A 158 -7.20 6.39 -26.15
C VAL A 158 -5.73 6.19 -26.55
N ARG A 159 -5.32 4.95 -26.89
CA ARG A 159 -3.96 4.67 -27.38
C ARG A 159 -3.62 5.38 -28.69
N LEU A 160 -4.59 5.53 -29.59
CA LEU A 160 -4.40 6.24 -30.85
C LEU A 160 -4.02 7.71 -30.63
N HIS A 161 -4.58 8.34 -29.60
CA HIS A 161 -4.31 9.73 -29.24
C HIS A 161 -3.02 9.94 -28.42
N ARG A 162 -2.33 8.86 -28.04
CA ARG A 162 -1.03 8.88 -27.33
C ARG A 162 -1.01 9.85 -26.13
N PRO A 163 -1.87 9.67 -25.12
CA PRO A 163 -1.84 10.48 -23.92
C PRO A 163 -0.46 10.44 -23.26
N GLN A 164 -0.01 11.59 -22.73
CA GLN A 164 1.26 11.71 -22.01
C GLN A 164 1.05 11.65 -20.51
N THR A 165 -0.11 12.10 -20.03
CA THR A 165 -0.45 12.09 -18.60
C THR A 165 -1.65 11.18 -18.33
N CYS A 166 -1.77 10.70 -17.08
CA CYS A 166 -2.96 9.94 -16.66
C CYS A 166 -4.23 10.78 -16.79
N LEU A 167 -4.12 12.08 -16.53
CA LEU A 167 -5.24 13.01 -16.63
C LEU A 167 -5.72 13.16 -18.09
N ASP A 168 -4.80 13.26 -19.05
CA ASP A 168 -5.15 13.29 -20.47
C ASP A 168 -5.87 12.01 -20.89
N ALA A 169 -5.38 10.85 -20.43
CA ALA A 169 -6.01 9.57 -20.71
C ALA A 169 -7.43 9.50 -20.14
N ILE A 170 -7.67 10.06 -18.95
CA ILE A 170 -9.01 10.15 -18.33
C ILE A 170 -9.93 11.00 -19.19
N TYR A 171 -9.50 12.19 -19.62
CA TYR A 171 -10.32 13.06 -20.48
C TYR A 171 -10.64 12.39 -21.81
N LEU A 172 -9.63 11.81 -22.47
CA LEU A 172 -9.83 11.07 -23.72
C LEU A 172 -10.79 9.89 -23.55
N ALA A 173 -10.69 9.15 -22.45
CA ALA A 173 -11.57 8.01 -22.20
C ALA A 173 -13.03 8.45 -22.02
N LYS A 174 -13.27 9.58 -21.36
CA LYS A 174 -14.62 10.18 -21.22
C LYS A 174 -15.19 10.60 -22.56
N ASP A 175 -14.41 11.31 -23.38
CA ASP A 175 -14.84 11.78 -24.70
C ASP A 175 -15.15 10.60 -25.63
N VAL A 176 -14.27 9.60 -25.65
CA VAL A 176 -14.44 8.40 -26.46
C VAL A 176 -15.67 7.60 -26.02
N GLU A 177 -15.90 7.43 -24.71
CA GLU A 177 -17.09 6.71 -24.25
C GLU A 177 -18.38 7.45 -24.62
N ALA A 178 -18.41 8.78 -24.51
CA ALA A 178 -19.57 9.58 -24.92
C ALA A 178 -19.89 9.43 -26.42
N VAL A 179 -18.86 9.27 -27.27
CA VAL A 179 -19.02 9.01 -28.71
C VAL A 179 -19.50 7.58 -28.99
N LEU A 180 -18.97 6.58 -28.28
CA LEU A 180 -19.30 5.17 -28.49
C LEU A 180 -20.66 4.79 -27.90
N ARG A 181 -21.07 5.44 -26.81
CA ARG A 181 -22.36 5.29 -26.16
C ARG A 181 -22.94 6.66 -25.87
N PRO A 182 -23.51 7.33 -26.89
CA PRO A 182 -24.37 8.47 -26.62
C PRO A 182 -25.51 7.97 -25.74
N SER A 183 -25.55 8.41 -24.48
CA SER A 183 -26.73 8.19 -23.65
C SER A 183 -27.93 8.75 -24.41
N VAL A 184 -29.02 7.98 -24.48
CA VAL A 184 -30.26 8.33 -25.18
C VAL A 184 -30.97 9.46 -24.41
N THR A 185 -30.39 10.66 -24.40
CA THR A 185 -30.97 11.85 -23.82
C THR A 185 -30.78 13.01 -24.78
N THR A 186 -31.44 12.91 -25.93
CA THR A 186 -32.10 14.06 -26.57
C THR A 186 -33.13 13.52 -27.54
N GLY A 187 -34.37 13.39 -27.06
CA GLY A 187 -35.53 13.14 -27.90
C GLY A 187 -35.66 14.24 -28.96
N PRO A 188 -36.42 13.97 -30.04
CA PRO A 188 -36.49 14.84 -31.20
C PRO A 188 -37.01 16.21 -30.75
N LEU A 189 -36.22 17.26 -31.03
CA LEU A 189 -36.63 18.65 -30.91
C LEU A 189 -38.01 18.79 -31.55
N ALA A 190 -39.01 19.00 -30.69
CA ALA A 190 -40.36 19.27 -31.09
C ALA A 190 -40.34 20.50 -32.01
N ARG A 191 -40.80 20.24 -33.22
CA ARG A 191 -41.13 21.22 -34.24
C ARG A 191 -42.26 22.09 -33.71
N PHE A 192 -41.96 23.34 -33.36
CA PHE A 192 -42.92 24.44 -33.29
C PHE A 192 -42.23 25.70 -33.82
#